data_AF-L1PMD0-F1
#
_entry.id   AF-L1PMD0-F1
#
_cell.length_a   1.000
_cell.length_b   1.000
_cell.length_c   1.000
_cell.angle_alpha   90.00
_cell.angle_beta   90.00
_cell.angle_gamma   90.00
#
_symmetry.space_group_name_H-M   'P 1'
#
loop_
_entity.id
_entity.type
_entity.pdbx_description
1 polymer ?
#
loop_
_entity_poly.entity_id
_entity_poly.type
_entity_poly.pdbx_seq_one_letter_code
_entity_poly.pdbx_strand_id
1 'polypeptide(L)' 'MAREIKPTPTLRGEEAVEFWKKMANFKQSLAEKGITRESVRKNAMLLKSIFKDDVENGIR' A
#
# COMPACT_ATOMS: atom_id res chain seq x y z
N MET A 1 -6.00 31.12 10.56
CA MET A 1 -6.82 31.10 9.34
C MET A 1 -7.13 29.65 9.00
N ALA A 2 -8.40 29.27 8.80
CA ALA A 2 -8.76 27.90 8.43
C ALA A 2 -8.36 27.63 6.97
N ARG A 3 -7.77 26.45 6.70
CA ARG A 3 -7.47 26.02 5.32
C ARG A 3 -8.76 25.53 4.66
N GLU A 4 -8.96 25.88 3.38
CA GLU A 4 -10.08 25.34 2.60
C GLU A 4 -10.01 23.81 2.50
N ILE A 5 -11.10 23.14 2.87
CA ILE A 5 -11.22 21.69 2.73
C ILE A 5 -11.68 21.42 1.30
N LYS A 6 -10.76 20.89 0.47
CA LYS A 6 -11.13 20.40 -0.86
C LYS A 6 -12.01 19.14 -0.73
N PRO A 7 -13.00 18.96 -1.63
CA PRO A 7 -13.78 17.73 -1.64
C PRO A 7 -12.85 16.53 -1.89
N THR A 8 -13.16 15.41 -1.27
CA THR A 8 -12.41 14.17 -1.47
C THR A 8 -12.48 13.79 -2.96
N PRO A 9 -11.33 13.57 -3.63
CA PRO A 9 -11.32 13.13 -5.02
C PRO A 9 -12.07 11.80 -5.13
N THR A 10 -13.09 11.77 -5.99
CA THR A 10 -13.86 10.56 -6.32
C THR A 10 -13.49 10.14 -7.73
N LEU A 11 -13.28 8.84 -7.96
CA LEU A 11 -13.18 8.31 -9.32
C LEU A 11 -14.51 8.56 -10.05
N ARG A 12 -14.46 9.12 -11.27
CA ARG A 12 -15.66 9.38 -12.08
C ARG A 12 -15.45 8.88 -13.51
N GLY A 13 -16.54 8.47 -14.16
CA GLY A 13 -16.53 8.09 -15.56
C GLY A 13 -15.53 6.97 -15.87
N GLU A 14 -14.65 7.21 -16.85
CA GLU A 14 -13.68 6.24 -17.35
C GLU A 14 -12.69 5.78 -16.27
N GLU A 15 -12.24 6.66 -15.38
CA GLU A 15 -11.30 6.32 -14.30
C GLU A 15 -11.90 5.27 -13.34
N ALA A 16 -13.20 5.39 -13.04
CA ALA A 16 -13.89 4.42 -12.21
C ALA A 16 -13.98 3.06 -12.90
N VAL A 17 -14.25 3.04 -14.21
CA VAL A 17 -14.33 1.82 -15.01
C VAL A 17 -12.97 1.11 -15.07
N GLU A 18 -11.88 1.85 -15.30
CA GLU A 18 -10.53 1.30 -15.32
C GLU A 18 -10.11 0.75 -13.97
N PHE A 19 -10.44 1.46 -12.88
CA PHE A 19 -10.21 0.98 -11.52
C PHE A 19 -10.87 -0.38 -11.29
N TRP A 20 -12.15 -0.53 -11.66
CA TRP A 20 -12.87 -1.79 -11.49
C TRP A 20 -12.30 -2.92 -12.36
N LYS A 21 -11.90 -2.65 -13.60
CA LYS A 21 -11.21 -3.63 -14.46
C LYS A 21 -9.90 -4.09 -13.84
N LYS A 22 -9.11 -3.17 -13.29
CA LYS A 22 -7.86 -3.48 -12.57
C LYS A 22 -8.11 -4.30 -11.32
N MET A 23 -9.18 -3.98 -10.58
CA MET A 23 -9.57 -4.74 -9.39
C MET A 23 -10.02 -6.17 -9.71
N ALA A 24 -10.73 -6.38 -10.82
CA ALA A 24 -11.15 -7.71 -11.25
C ALA A 24 -9.94 -8.66 -11.46
N ASN A 25 -8.86 -8.13 -12.03
CA ASN A 25 -7.64 -8.89 -12.31
C ASN A 25 -6.60 -8.84 -11.18
N PHE A 26 -6.93 -8.23 -10.03
CA PHE A 26 -5.96 -7.98 -8.97
C PHE A 26 -5.30 -9.27 -8.44
N LYS A 27 -6.09 -10.32 -8.20
CA LYS A 27 -5.58 -11.61 -7.71
C LYS A 27 -4.64 -12.29 -8.72
N GLN A 28 -5.00 -12.28 -10.00
CA GLN A 28 -4.15 -12.84 -11.06
C GLN A 28 -2.84 -12.05 -11.17
N SER A 29 -2.90 -10.72 -11.13
CA SER A 29 -1.71 -9.88 -11.19
C SER A 29 -0.72 -10.12 -10.03
N LEU A 30 -1.22 -10.49 -8.85
CA LEU A 30 -0.37 -10.88 -7.72
C LEU A 30 0.30 -12.23 -7.97
N ALA A 31 -0.45 -13.20 -8.49
CA ALA A 31 0.06 -14.52 -8.82
C ALA A 31 1.12 -14.48 -9.94
N GLU A 32 0.88 -13.73 -11.01
CA GLU A 32 1.83 -13.51 -12.11
C GLU A 32 3.15 -12.90 -11.63
N LYS A 33 3.08 -11.99 -10.64
CA LYS A 33 4.24 -11.37 -10.01
C LYS A 33 4.92 -12.25 -8.96
N GLY A 34 4.42 -13.46 -8.72
CA GLY A 34 4.91 -14.36 -7.67
C GLY A 34 4.72 -13.81 -6.26
N ILE A 35 3.81 -12.85 -6.07
CA ILE A 35 3.53 -12.24 -4.77
C ILE A 35 2.60 -13.18 -3.99
N THR A 36 3.11 -13.74 -2.91
CA THR A 36 2.36 -14.58 -1.98
C THR A 36 2.25 -13.91 -0.62
N ARG A 37 1.28 -14.34 0.20
CA ARG A 37 1.09 -13.76 1.53
C ARG A 37 2.30 -14.02 2.42
N GLU A 38 2.96 -15.16 2.24
CA GLU A 38 4.16 -15.58 2.94
C GLU A 38 5.34 -14.68 2.58
N SER A 39 5.54 -14.38 1.29
CA SER A 39 6.64 -13.51 0.85
C SER A 39 6.47 -12.08 1.36
N VAL A 40 5.25 -11.55 1.32
CA VAL A 40 4.91 -10.24 1.91
C VAL A 40 5.18 -10.22 3.41
N ARG A 41 4.77 -11.26 4.14
CA ARG A 41 5.01 -11.35 5.59
C ARG A 41 6.49 -11.40 5.93
N LYS A 42 7.28 -12.20 5.18
CA LYS A 42 8.73 -12.30 5.36
C LYS A 42 9.41 -10.96 5.13
N ASN A 43 9.05 -10.27 4.04
CA ASN A 43 9.58 -8.94 3.72
C ASN A 43 9.20 -7.91 4.79
N ALA A 44 7.97 -7.93 5.30
CA ALA A 44 7.54 -7.03 6.37
C ALA A 44 8.30 -7.27 7.69
N MET A 45 8.61 -8.53 8.02
CA MET A 45 9.44 -8.85 9.19
C MET A 45 10.87 -8.36 9.03
N LEU A 46 11.47 -8.53 7.85
CA LEU A 46 12.81 -8.01 7.53
C LEU A 46 12.85 -6.48 7.61
N LEU A 47 11.85 -5.81 7.03
CA LEU A 47 11.73 -4.35 7.13
C LEU A 47 11.64 -3.93 8.60
N LYS A 48 10.78 -4.60 9.38
CA LYS A 48 10.62 -4.33 10.81
C LYS A 48 11.91 -4.57 11.60
N SER A 49 12.75 -5.54 11.25
CA SER A 49 14.03 -5.74 11.94
C SER A 49 15.03 -4.64 11.63
N ILE A 50 15.02 -4.07 10.43
CA ILE A 50 15.92 -2.95 10.06
C ILE A 50 15.58 -1.68 10.85
N PHE A 51 14.30 -1.39 11.05
CA PHE A 51 13.85 -0.16 11.74
C PHE A 51 13.70 -0.30 13.26
N LYS A 52 14.05 -1.45 13.84
CA LYS A 52 13.92 -1.67 15.29
C LYS A 52 15.07 -1.08 16.11
N ASP A 53 16.19 -0.76 15.47
CA ASP A 53 17.42 -0.36 16.17
C ASP A 53 17.41 1.10 16.64
N ASP A 54 16.49 1.94 16.14
CA ASP A 54 16.43 3.37 16.45
C ASP A 54 15.46 3.74 17.60
N VAL A 55 14.60 2.82 18.05
CA VAL A 55 13.66 3.09 19.15
C VAL A 55 14.18 2.57 20.50
N GLU A 56 15.00 1.53 20.50
CA GLU A 56 15.66 1.02 21.73
C GLU A 56 16.97 1.76 22.05
N ASN A 57 17.69 2.26 21.05
CA ASN A 57 18.79 3.19 21.25
C ASN A 57 18.28 4.62 21.25
N GLY A 58 17.63 5.04 22.34
CA GLY A 58 17.30 6.44 22.58
C GLY A 58 18.55 7.31 22.62
N ILE A 59 19.01 7.78 21.46
CA ILE A 59 19.85 8.97 21.34
C ILE A 59 18.88 10.15 21.22
N ARG A 60 18.72 10.84 22.35
CA ARG A 60 18.18 12.20 22.45
C ARG A 60 19.02 13.18 21.63
#